data_AF-A0ABD2W672-F1
#
_entry.id   AF-A0ABD2W672-F1
#
_cell.length_a   1.000
_cell.length_b   1.000
_cell.length_c   1.000
_cell.angle_alpha   90.00
_cell.angle_beta   90.00
_cell.angle_gamma   90.00
#
_symmetry.space_group_name_H-M   'P 1'
#
loop_
_entity.id
_entity.type
_entity.pdbx_description
1 polymer ?
#
loop_
_entity_poly.entity_id
_entity_poly.type
_entity_poly.pdbx_seq_one_letter_code
_entity_poly.pdbx_strand_id
1 'polypeptide(L)'
;MASLKIAQTNLGRSRLASEELLVSAVGEGFDVLLIQEPYVYGGQAWALGSFSRVVITGQKRDETPWATVVVLSPSITATHLAAVLVSSLCLRGAVRCLWVCACD
;
A
#
# COMPACT_ATOMS: atom_id res chain seq x y z
N MET A 1 -23.26 -1.92 8.17
CA MET A 1 -21.81 -1.65 8.08
C MET A 1 -21.58 -0.84 6.81
N ALA A 2 -20.83 0.27 6.89
CA ALA A 2 -20.44 1.01 5.69
C ALA A 2 -19.50 0.12 4.86
N SER A 3 -19.73 0.06 3.55
CA SER A 3 -18.87 -0.69 2.63
C SER A 3 -17.58 0.08 2.41
N LEU A 4 -16.44 -0.61 2.50
CA LEU A 4 -15.13 -0.04 2.27
C LEU A 4 -14.90 0.09 0.75
N LYS A 5 -14.50 1.26 0.27
CA LYS A 5 -14.20 1.53 -1.14
C LYS A 5 -12.70 1.45 -1.36
N ILE A 6 -12.26 0.39 -2.03
CA ILE A 6 -10.85 0.15 -2.35
C ILE A 6 -10.65 0.35 -3.85
N ALA A 7 -9.58 1.04 -4.24
CA ALA A 7 -9.12 1.09 -5.63
C ALA A 7 -7.69 0.55 -5.76
N GLN A 8 -7.39 0.03 -6.95
CA GLN A 8 -6.05 -0.41 -7.32
C GLN A 8 -5.65 0.20 -8.66
N THR A 9 -4.41 0.67 -8.77
CA THR A 9 -3.88 1.23 -10.03
C THR A 9 -2.38 1.03 -10.16
N ASN A 10 -1.89 0.92 -11.40
CA ASN A 10 -0.48 1.00 -11.72
C ASN A 10 -0.19 2.37 -12.35
N LEU A 11 0.76 3.13 -11.77
CA LEU A 11 1.09 4.48 -12.22
C LEU A 11 2.20 4.53 -13.26
N GLY A 12 2.88 3.41 -13.54
CA GLY A 12 3.98 3.34 -14.52
C GLY A 12 5.09 4.34 -14.22
N ARG A 13 5.30 4.68 -12.93
CA ARG A 13 6.21 5.73 -12.47
C ARG A 13 5.91 7.13 -13.06
N SER A 14 4.67 7.40 -13.45
CA SER A 14 4.26 8.70 -13.96
C SER A 14 4.04 9.71 -12.84
N ARG A 15 4.79 10.82 -12.88
CA ARG A 15 4.63 11.94 -11.94
C ARG A 15 3.24 12.55 -12.01
N LEU A 16 2.77 12.83 -13.22
CA LEU A 16 1.48 13.50 -13.45
C LEU A 16 0.32 12.62 -12.97
N ALA A 17 0.37 11.31 -13.24
CA ALA A 17 -0.64 10.37 -12.76
C ALA A 17 -0.64 10.27 -11.21
N SER A 18 0.53 10.38 -10.57
CA SER A 18 0.62 10.40 -9.10
C SER A 18 -0.01 11.65 -8.48
N GLU A 19 0.14 12.80 -9.14
CA GLU A 19 -0.44 14.08 -8.68
C GLU A 19 -1.97 14.12 -8.86
N GLU A 20 -2.50 13.53 -9.93
CA GLU A 20 -3.94 13.47 -10.20
C GLU A 20 -4.67 12.40 -9.38
N LEU A 21 -4.03 11.26 -9.11
CA LEU A 21 -4.65 10.10 -8.46
C LEU A 21 -5.31 10.46 -7.14
N LEU A 22 -4.62 11.19 -6.26
CA LEU A 22 -5.17 11.52 -4.94
C LEU A 22 -6.40 12.42 -5.04
N VAL A 23 -6.39 13.38 -5.96
CA VAL A 23 -7.51 14.30 -6.15
C VAL A 23 -8.74 13.54 -6.62
N SER A 24 -8.58 12.65 -7.60
CA SER A 24 -9.68 11.78 -8.06
C SER A 24 -10.15 10.84 -6.95
N ALA A 25 -9.21 10.20 -6.25
CA ALA A 25 -9.52 9.21 -5.24
C ALA A 25 -10.33 9.80 -4.06
N VAL A 26 -9.95 10.99 -3.60
CA VAL A 26 -10.68 11.72 -2.56
C VAL A 26 -12.04 12.17 -3.08
N GLY A 27 -12.11 12.69 -4.32
CA GLY A 27 -13.36 13.12 -4.95
C GLY A 27 -14.38 11.98 -5.14
N GLU A 28 -13.91 10.78 -5.42
CA GLU A 28 -14.72 9.56 -5.58
C GLU A 28 -15.04 8.84 -4.25
N GLY A 29 -14.44 9.32 -3.16
CA GLY A 29 -14.66 8.82 -1.81
C GLY A 29 -14.04 7.43 -1.57
N PHE A 30 -12.89 7.13 -2.15
CA PHE A 30 -12.15 5.90 -1.83
C PHE A 30 -11.54 5.97 -0.43
N ASP A 31 -11.52 4.82 0.23
CA ASP A 31 -10.96 4.68 1.58
C ASP A 31 -9.50 4.23 1.56
N VAL A 32 -9.14 3.35 0.61
CA VAL A 32 -7.82 2.74 0.48
C VAL A 32 -7.42 2.64 -1.00
N LEU A 33 -6.15 2.97 -1.29
CA LEU A 33 -5.55 2.81 -2.61
C LEU A 33 -4.40 1.82 -2.55
N LEU A 34 -4.37 0.90 -3.52
CA LEU A 34 -3.27 -0.02 -3.79
C LEU A 34 -2.55 0.43 -5.06
N ILE A 35 -1.34 0.92 -4.94
CA ILE A 35 -0.61 1.58 -6.02
C ILE A 35 0.59 0.72 -6.41
N GLN A 36 0.70 0.34 -7.68
CA GLN A 36 1.90 -0.26 -8.26
C GLN A 36 2.70 0.79 -9.03
N GLU A 37 4.03 0.64 -9.00
CA GLU A 37 4.98 1.52 -9.69
C GLU A 37 4.73 3.01 -9.43
N PRO A 38 4.70 3.46 -8.15
CA PRO A 38 4.54 4.88 -7.86
C PRO A 38 5.70 5.69 -8.42
N TYR A 39 5.46 6.96 -8.76
CA TYR A 39 6.58 7.88 -9.02
C TYR A 39 7.33 8.16 -7.70
N VAL A 40 8.66 8.08 -7.75
CA VAL A 40 9.51 8.21 -6.55
C VAL A 40 10.44 9.40 -6.73
N TYR A 41 10.50 10.26 -5.71
CA TYR A 41 11.41 11.39 -5.65
C TYR A 41 12.02 11.47 -4.24
N GLY A 42 13.34 11.61 -4.16
CA GLY A 42 14.04 11.63 -2.86
C GLY A 42 13.91 10.33 -2.06
N GLY A 43 13.71 9.18 -2.74
CA GLY A 43 13.53 7.88 -2.10
C GLY A 43 12.14 7.62 -1.52
N GLN A 44 11.18 8.51 -1.76
CA GLN A 44 9.80 8.37 -1.29
C GLN A 44 8.80 8.47 -2.44
N ALA A 45 7.65 7.82 -2.30
CA ALA A 45 6.56 7.95 -3.26
C ALA A 45 6.04 9.38 -3.27
N TRP A 46 6.11 10.03 -4.42
CA TRP A 46 5.83 11.45 -4.60
C TRP A 46 4.34 11.75 -4.50
N ALA A 47 4.00 12.90 -3.89
CA ALA A 47 2.65 13.43 -3.79
C ALA A 47 1.59 12.52 -3.13
N LEU A 48 1.96 11.32 -2.64
CA LEU A 48 1.01 10.39 -2.02
C LEU A 48 0.73 10.69 -0.53
N GLY A 49 1.53 11.56 0.10
CA GLY A 49 1.42 11.87 1.53
C GLY A 49 0.43 12.99 1.89
N SER A 50 0.11 13.89 0.97
CA SER A 50 -0.55 15.17 1.30
C SER A 50 -2.00 15.05 1.75
N PHE A 51 -2.73 14.02 1.30
CA PHE A 51 -4.12 13.76 1.67
C PHE A 51 -4.31 12.42 2.38
N SER A 52 -3.21 11.73 2.66
CA SER A 52 -3.23 10.40 3.23
C SER A 52 -2.89 10.43 4.71
N ARG A 53 -3.44 9.49 5.46
CA ARG A 53 -3.13 9.32 6.87
C ARG A 53 -1.96 8.36 7.09
N VAL A 54 -1.84 7.36 6.23
CA VAL A 54 -0.79 6.36 6.29
C VAL A 54 -0.36 5.99 4.86
N VAL A 55 0.95 5.99 4.64
CA VAL A 55 1.59 5.51 3.41
C VAL A 55 2.50 4.34 3.79
N ILE A 56 2.18 3.14 3.32
CA ILE A 56 3.04 1.96 3.48
C ILE A 56 3.70 1.70 2.13
N THR A 57 5.02 1.78 2.08
CA THR A 57 5.77 1.58 0.85
C THR A 57 6.53 0.27 0.90
N GLY A 58 6.20 -0.64 -0.01
CA GLY A 58 6.95 -1.86 -0.24
C GLY A 58 8.20 -1.54 -1.05
N GLN A 59 9.37 -1.77 -0.45
CA GLN A 59 10.65 -1.70 -1.15
C GLN A 59 11.62 -2.74 -0.58
N LYS A 60 12.46 -3.33 -1.42
CA LYS A 60 13.67 -4.00 -0.95
C LYS A 60 14.68 -2.93 -0.53
N ARG A 61 15.64 -3.32 0.32
CA ARG A 61 16.72 -2.43 0.75
C ARG A 61 17.46 -1.91 -0.49
N ASP A 62 17.67 -0.61 -0.56
CA ASP A 62 18.38 0.09 -1.64
C ASP A 62 17.71 -0.02 -3.04
N GLU A 63 16.44 -0.42 -3.11
CA GLU A 63 15.65 -0.45 -4.35
C GLU A 63 14.59 0.66 -4.37
N THR A 64 14.16 1.03 -5.58
CA THR A 64 13.04 1.94 -5.77
C THR A 64 11.73 1.28 -5.29
N PRO A 65 10.87 1.99 -4.54
CA PRO A 65 9.50 1.57 -4.25
C PRO A 65 8.79 0.93 -5.44
N TRP A 66 8.30 -0.30 -5.26
CA TRP A 66 7.56 -1.03 -6.29
C TRP A 66 6.05 -0.98 -6.08
N ALA A 67 5.62 -0.83 -4.82
CA ALA A 67 4.22 -0.65 -4.47
C ALA A 67 4.05 0.22 -3.24
N THR A 68 2.88 0.86 -3.16
CA THR A 68 2.49 1.69 -2.03
C THR A 68 1.01 1.46 -1.70
N VAL A 69 0.69 1.38 -0.41
CA VAL A 69 -0.68 1.41 0.09
C VAL A 69 -0.93 2.77 0.71
N VAL A 70 -2.01 3.41 0.30
CA VAL A 70 -2.42 4.73 0.81
C VAL A 70 -3.77 4.57 1.51
N VAL A 71 -3.84 5.00 2.77
CA VAL A 71 -5.10 5.04 3.54
C VAL A 71 -5.58 6.48 3.63
N LEU A 72 -6.77 6.73 3.08
CA LEU A 72 -7.40 8.05 3.02
C LEU A 72 -8.44 8.21 4.13
N SER A 73 -9.15 7.13 4.46
CA SER A 73 -10.26 7.18 5.43
C SER A 73 -9.75 7.27 6.87
N PRO A 74 -10.26 8.22 7.70
CA PRO A 74 -9.84 8.36 9.08
C PRO A 74 -10.37 7.25 10.01
N SER A 75 -11.37 6.49 9.56
CA SER A 75 -11.97 5.37 10.30
C SER A 75 -11.17 4.08 10.20
N ILE A 76 -10.18 4.02 9.30
CA ILE A 76 -9.35 2.83 9.06
C ILE A 76 -8.02 2.99 9.79
N THR A 77 -7.73 2.06 10.70
CA THR A 77 -6.43 1.93 11.34
C THR A 77 -5.56 0.99 10.53
N ALA A 78 -4.43 1.49 10.01
CA ALA A 78 -3.42 0.65 9.38
C ALA A 78 -2.34 0.27 10.38
N THR A 79 -1.94 -1.01 10.39
CA THR A 79 -0.84 -1.50 11.22
C THR A 79 0.23 -2.07 10.32
N HIS A 80 1.43 -1.50 10.37
CA HIS A 80 2.58 -2.03 9.65
C HIS A 80 3.12 -3.25 10.42
N LEU A 81 2.82 -4.45 9.93
CA LEU A 81 3.46 -5.66 10.43
C LEU A 81 4.86 -5.71 9.85
N ALA A 82 5.86 -5.27 10.62
CA ALA A 82 7.26 -5.50 10.29
C ALA A 82 7.43 -7.02 10.08
N ALA A 83 8.01 -7.40 8.93
CA ALA A 83 8.17 -8.78 8.51
C ALA A 83 8.55 -9.67 9.69
N VAL A 84 7.62 -10.54 10.10
CA VAL A 84 7.91 -11.58 11.07
C VAL A 84 9.00 -12.42 10.43
N LEU A 85 10.20 -12.41 11.02
CA LEU A 85 11.23 -13.40 10.74
C LEU A 85 10.62 -14.77 11.06
N VAL A 86 10.06 -15.44 10.05
CA VAL A 86 9.77 -16.87 10.14
C VAL A 86 11.10 -17.60 9.96
N SER A 87 12.02 -17.40 10.91
CA SER A 87 13.14 -18.30 11.12
C SER A 87 12.55 -19.60 11.68
N SER A 88 12.17 -20.49 10.76
CA SER A 88 12.18 -21.94 10.92
C SER A 88 11.92 -22.45 12.35
N LEU A 89 10.75 -22.16 12.92
CA LEU A 89 10.24 -22.94 14.05
C LEU A 89 9.25 -23.94 13.48
N CYS A 90 9.83 -25.01 12.93
CA CYS A 90 9.15 -26.26 12.68
C CYS A 90 8.78 -26.89 14.04
N LEU A 91 7.77 -26.33 14.72
CA LEU A 91 7.13 -26.98 15.86
C LEU A 91 5.68 -27.27 15.48
N ARG A 92 5.42 -28.57 15.52
CA ARG A 92 4.22 -29.26 15.08
C ARG A 92 2.97 -28.62 15.69
N GLY A 93 2.00 -28.30 14.84
CA GLY A 93 0.61 -28.10 15.24
C GLY A 93 0.11 -26.67 15.17
N ALA A 94 -0.67 -26.42 14.12
CA ALA A 94 -1.77 -25.45 14.09
C ALA A 94 -1.43 -23.96 14.29
N VAL A 95 -0.94 -23.29 13.23
CA VAL A 95 -1.55 -22.04 12.73
C VAL A 95 -1.27 -21.97 11.23
N ARG A 96 -2.33 -21.97 10.40
CA ARG A 96 -2.23 -21.59 9.00
C ARG A 96 -1.86 -20.10 8.97
N CYS A 97 -0.57 -19.79 8.79
CA CYS A 97 -0.17 -18.47 8.29
C CYS A 97 -0.68 -18.36 6.86
N LEU A 98 -1.88 -17.78 6.72
CA LEU A 98 -2.49 -17.48 5.44
C LEU A 98 -1.75 -16.27 4.85
N TRP A 99 -0.61 -16.52 4.20
CA TRP A 99 -0.11 -15.63 3.16
C TRP A 99 -1.07 -15.76 1.98
N VAL A 100 -2.04 -14.85 1.86
CA VAL A 100 -2.73 -14.65 0.58
C VAL A 100 -1.80 -13.81 -0.29
N CYS A 101 -0.75 -14.43 -0.80
CA CYS A 101 -0.22 -14.07 -2.12
C CYS A 101 -0.92 -15.02 -3.10
N ALA A 102 -2.14 -14.65 -3.48
CA ALA A 102 -2.77 -15.22 -4.67
C ALA A 102 -2.25 -14.42 -5.87
N CYS A 103 -1.21 -14.94 -6.51
CA CYS A 103 -1.02 -14.79 -7.95
C CYS A 103 -0.81 -16.22 -8.47
N ASP A 104 -1.74 -16.68 -9.32
CA ASP A 104 -1.60 -17.89 -10.14
C ASP A 104 -0.32 -17.85 -11.00
#